data_AF-A0AAJ2GZF0-F1
#
_entry.id   AF-A0AAJ2GZF0-F1
#
_cell.length_a   1.000
_cell.length_b   1.000
_cell.length_c   1.000
_cell.angle_alpha   90.00
_cell.angle_beta   90.00
_cell.angle_gamma   90.00
#
_symmetry.space_group_name_H-M   'P 1'
#
loop_
_entity.id
_entity.type
_entity.pdbx_description
1 polymer ?
#
loop_
_entity_poly.entity_id
_entity_poly.type
_entity_poly.pdbx_seq_one_letter_code
_entity_poly.pdbx_strand_id
1 'polypeptide(L)'
;VEATIKAARQSNPDRRLVMLFQPHRFTRTRDCFDDFVDVLSTVDQLLLLEVYPAGEKPIVGADSRSLARSLRLRGQVEPILVDPVESQLPVVLQNVLLANDLLLTQGAGNVGAISLEL
;
A
#
# COMPACT_ATOMS: atom_id res chain seq x y z
N VAL A 1 9.09 1.67 5.68
CA VAL A 1 7.62 1.59 5.84
C VAL A 1 7.26 1.56 7.32
N GLU A 2 7.77 0.61 8.09
CA GLU A 2 7.46 0.48 9.53
C GLU A 2 7.72 1.76 10.34
N ALA A 3 8.91 2.36 10.20
CA ALA A 3 9.25 3.61 10.89
C ALA A 3 8.27 4.76 10.55
N THR A 4 7.84 4.86 9.28
CA THR A 4 6.86 5.85 8.84
C THR A 4 5.51 5.62 9.50
N ILE A 5 5.03 4.37 9.55
CA ILE A 5 3.77 4.01 10.21
C ILE A 5 3.84 4.37 11.70
N LYS A 6 4.93 3.99 12.38
CA LYS A 6 5.14 4.31 13.81
C LYS A 6 5.10 5.83 14.06
N ALA A 7 5.81 6.61 13.26
CA ALA A 7 5.80 8.06 13.38
C ALA A 7 4.41 8.66 13.11
N ALA A 8 3.71 8.19 12.07
CA ALA A 8 2.36 8.65 11.75
C ALA A 8 1.38 8.41 12.90
N ARG A 9 1.43 7.22 13.52
CA ARG A 9 0.61 6.87 14.69
C ARG A 9 0.96 7.71 15.92
N GLN A 10 2.24 7.96 16.19
CA GLN A 10 2.66 8.79 17.33
C GLN A 10 2.17 10.23 17.20
N SER A 11 2.23 10.79 15.98
CA SER A 11 1.80 12.17 15.73
C SER A 11 0.28 12.33 15.58
N ASN A 12 -0.45 11.25 15.28
CA ASN A 12 -1.88 11.26 15.02
C ASN A 12 -2.58 10.04 15.66
N PRO A 13 -2.54 9.88 16.99
CA PRO A 13 -2.97 8.64 17.66
C PRO A 13 -4.45 8.32 17.46
N ASP A 14 -5.31 9.34 17.34
CA ASP A 14 -6.76 9.20 17.23
C ASP A 14 -7.27 9.12 15.78
N ARG A 15 -6.36 9.15 14.79
CA ARG A 15 -6.72 9.14 13.37
C ARG A 15 -6.53 7.75 12.77
N ARG A 16 -7.50 7.35 11.96
CA ARG A 16 -7.39 6.14 11.15
C ARG A 16 -6.30 6.33 10.10
N LEU A 17 -5.39 5.38 10.01
CA LEU A 17 -4.29 5.37 9.07
C LEU A 17 -4.68 4.61 7.80
N VAL A 18 -4.88 5.36 6.72
CA VAL A 18 -5.14 4.83 5.39
C VAL A 18 -3.85 4.92 4.59
N MET A 19 -3.36 3.79 4.06
CA MET A 19 -2.12 3.75 3.29
C MET A 19 -2.37 3.36 1.84
N LEU A 20 -1.90 4.18 0.90
CA LEU A 20 -1.71 3.83 -0.49
C LEU A 20 -0.26 3.38 -0.69
N PHE A 21 -0.04 2.08 -0.87
CA PHE A 21 1.29 1.50 -1.00
C PHE A 21 1.57 1.00 -2.41
N GLN A 22 2.72 1.39 -2.97
CA GLN A 22 3.26 0.85 -4.21
C GLN A 22 4.57 0.11 -3.93
N PRO A 23 4.60 -1.23 -4.04
CA PRO A 23 5.85 -1.98 -3.98
C PRO A 23 6.79 -1.56 -5.12
N HIS A 24 8.09 -1.56 -4.86
CA HIS A 24 9.11 -1.21 -5.86
C HIS A 24 10.05 -2.38 -6.06
N ARG A 25 10.15 -2.86 -7.31
CA ARG A 25 10.84 -4.08 -7.77
C ARG A 25 10.20 -5.38 -7.28
N PHE A 26 10.19 -6.38 -8.17
CA PHE A 26 9.73 -7.73 -7.87
C PHE A 26 10.74 -8.46 -6.98
N THR A 27 12.04 -8.28 -7.21
CA THR A 27 13.11 -8.88 -6.39
C THR A 27 12.99 -8.47 -4.94
N ARG A 28 12.80 -7.18 -4.65
CA ARG A 28 12.60 -6.68 -3.29
C ARG A 28 11.31 -7.18 -2.65
N THR A 29 10.24 -7.25 -3.43
CA THR A 29 8.96 -7.79 -2.94
C THR A 29 9.09 -9.26 -2.56
N ARG A 30 9.85 -10.06 -3.33
CA ARG A 30 10.18 -11.44 -2.99
C ARG A 30 11.03 -11.53 -1.73
N ASP A 31 12.13 -10.78 -1.69
CA ASP A 31 13.17 -10.92 -0.65
C ASP A 31 12.69 -10.46 0.73
N CYS A 32 11.76 -9.50 0.78
CA CYS A 32 11.18 -8.97 2.01
C CYS A 32 9.68 -9.29 2.13
N PHE A 33 9.20 -10.37 1.51
CA PHE A 33 7.76 -10.62 1.36
C PHE A 33 7.04 -10.69 2.72
N ASP A 34 7.54 -11.53 3.63
CA ASP A 34 6.94 -11.72 4.94
C ASP A 34 7.02 -10.44 5.79
N ASP A 35 8.15 -9.71 5.74
CA ASP A 35 8.31 -8.42 6.41
C ASP A 35 7.30 -7.38 5.89
N PHE A 36 7.03 -7.36 4.57
CA PHE A 36 6.00 -6.50 4.01
C PHE A 36 4.62 -6.89 4.52
N VAL A 37 4.30 -8.18 4.57
CA VAL A 37 3.02 -8.65 5.11
C VAL A 37 2.88 -8.24 6.57
N ASP A 38 3.92 -8.44 7.39
CA ASP A 38 3.93 -8.04 8.81
C ASP A 38 3.66 -6.55 8.98
N VAL A 39 4.43 -5.71 8.29
CA VAL A 39 4.37 -4.26 8.47
C VAL A 39 3.09 -3.67 7.89
N LEU A 40 2.68 -4.10 6.70
CA LEU A 40 1.49 -3.56 6.03
C LEU A 40 0.19 -4.02 6.72
N SER A 41 0.22 -5.07 7.53
CA SER A 41 -0.95 -5.49 8.34
C SER A 41 -1.29 -4.52 9.47
N THR A 42 -0.42 -3.55 9.77
CA THR A 42 -0.57 -2.65 10.94
C THR A 42 -1.32 -1.33 10.65
N VAL A 43 -1.69 -1.09 9.39
CA VAL A 43 -2.51 0.06 8.99
C VAL A 43 -4.00 -0.28 9.12
N ASP A 44 -4.87 0.73 9.23
CA ASP A 44 -6.31 0.47 9.37
C ASP A 44 -6.98 0.22 8.02
N GLN A 45 -6.41 0.76 6.94
CA GLN A 45 -6.86 0.51 5.58
C GLN A 45 -5.68 0.54 4.63
N LEU A 46 -5.62 -0.46 3.76
CA LEU A 46 -4.56 -0.57 2.78
C LEU A 46 -5.13 -0.56 1.36
N LEU A 47 -4.57 0.31 0.52
CA LEU A 47 -4.71 0.29 -0.92
C LEU A 47 -3.37 -0.13 -1.50
N LEU A 48 -3.38 -1.14 -2.38
CA LEU A 48 -2.18 -1.70 -3.00
C LEU A 48 -2.20 -1.41 -4.50
N LEU A 49 -1.23 -0.63 -4.95
CA LEU A 49 -0.94 -0.47 -6.37
C LEU A 49 -0.13 -1.67 -6.88
N GLU A 50 -0.09 -1.83 -8.20
CA GLU A 50 0.80 -2.80 -8.83
C GLU A 50 2.28 -2.52 -8.52
N VAL A 51 3.10 -3.57 -8.51
CA VAL A 51 4.54 -3.45 -8.30
C VAL A 51 5.13 -2.57 -9.39
N TYR A 52 5.81 -1.50 -8.99
CA TYR A 52 6.61 -0.73 -9.93
C TYR A 52 7.84 -1.55 -10.33
N PRO A 53 7.97 -2.00 -11.59
CA PRO A 53 8.94 -3.03 -11.96
C PRO A 53 10.39 -2.55 -11.92
N ALA A 54 10.63 -1.26 -12.15
CA ALA A 54 11.98 -0.67 -12.25
C ALA A 54 12.92 -1.43 -13.20
N GLY A 55 12.38 -1.93 -14.32
CA GLY A 55 13.10 -2.72 -15.34
C GLY A 55 13.12 -4.23 -15.12
N GLU A 56 12.56 -4.73 -14.01
CA GLU A 56 12.50 -6.16 -13.73
C GLU A 56 11.34 -6.86 -14.44
N LYS A 57 11.55 -8.13 -14.78
CA LYS A 57 10.46 -9.01 -15.21
C LYS A 57 9.64 -9.44 -13.98
N PRO A 58 8.32 -9.66 -14.14
CA PRO A 58 7.50 -10.21 -13.07
C PRO A 58 8.08 -11.50 -12.49
N ILE A 59 8.02 -11.63 -11.16
CA ILE A 59 8.42 -12.83 -10.44
C ILE A 59 7.16 -13.44 -9.80
N VAL A 60 6.92 -14.72 -10.07
CA VAL A 60 5.77 -15.46 -9.54
C VAL A 60 5.79 -15.39 -8.01
N GLY A 61 4.65 -15.01 -7.42
CA GLY A 61 4.49 -14.90 -5.96
C GLY A 61 5.01 -13.59 -5.37
N ALA A 62 5.64 -12.71 -6.14
CA ALA A 62 6.21 -11.44 -5.68
C ALA A 62 5.46 -10.21 -6.23
N ASP A 63 4.16 -10.35 -6.47
CA ASP A 63 3.29 -9.28 -6.95
C ASP A 63 2.32 -8.80 -5.87
N SER A 64 1.65 -7.67 -6.12
CA SER A 64 0.69 -7.07 -5.18
C SER A 64 -0.51 -7.97 -4.91
N ARG A 65 -0.89 -8.85 -5.84
CA ARG A 65 -1.98 -9.83 -5.65
C ARG A 65 -1.59 -10.90 -4.64
N SER A 66 -0.34 -11.34 -4.68
CA SER A 66 0.25 -12.30 -3.74
C SER A 66 0.35 -11.69 -2.34
N LEU A 67 0.82 -10.44 -2.24
CA LEU A 67 0.81 -9.68 -0.98
C LEU A 67 -0.62 -9.54 -0.43
N ALA A 68 -1.58 -9.11 -1.26
CA ALA A 68 -2.97 -8.94 -0.86
C ALA A 68 -3.57 -10.23 -0.32
N ARG A 69 -3.34 -11.36 -0.99
CA ARG A 69 -3.80 -12.67 -0.52
C ARG A 69 -3.22 -13.03 0.85
N SER A 70 -1.94 -12.78 1.06
CA SER A 70 -1.27 -13.11 2.33
C SER A 70 -1.76 -12.23 3.49
N LEU A 71 -1.97 -10.94 3.22
CA LEU A 71 -2.58 -9.99 4.17
C LEU A 71 -4.01 -10.39 4.55
N ARG A 72 -4.83 -10.78 3.57
CA ARG A 72 -6.19 -11.32 3.80
C ARG A 72 -6.17 -12.54 4.71
N LEU A 73 -5.26 -13.47 4.49
CA LEU A 73 -5.13 -14.68 5.30
C LEU A 73 -4.76 -14.37 6.76
N ARG A 74 -4.06 -13.26 7.02
CA ARG A 74 -3.78 -12.80 8.38
C ARG A 74 -4.99 -12.15 9.07
N GLY A 75 -5.95 -11.64 8.30
CA GLY A 75 -7.22 -11.12 8.81
C GLY A 75 -7.14 -9.81 9.59
N GLN A 76 -5.99 -9.13 9.59
CA GLN A 76 -5.80 -7.84 10.29
C GLN A 76 -6.22 -6.64 9.43
N VAL A 77 -6.02 -6.73 8.12
CA VAL A 77 -6.39 -5.69 7.15
C VAL A 77 -6.89 -6.35 5.87
N GLU A 78 -7.90 -5.77 5.24
CA GLU A 78 -8.42 -6.18 3.93
C GLU A 78 -7.88 -5.22 2.85
N PRO A 79 -6.91 -5.65 2.02
CA PRO A 79 -6.30 -4.76 1.04
C PRO A 79 -7.19 -4.58 -0.19
N ILE A 80 -7.34 -3.32 -0.63
CA ILE A 80 -7.98 -2.97 -1.89
C ILE A 80 -6.88 -2.88 -2.96
N LEU A 81 -6.92 -3.78 -3.95
CA LEU A 81 -6.04 -3.68 -5.11
C LEU A 81 -6.55 -2.56 -6.02
N VAL A 82 -5.65 -1.65 -6.38
CA VAL A 82 -5.96 -0.52 -7.27
C VAL A 82 -5.09 -0.63 -8.50
N ASP A 83 -5.74 -0.70 -9.66
CA ASP A 83 -5.05 -0.65 -10.95
C ASP A 83 -4.76 0.83 -11.30
N PRO A 84 -3.49 1.22 -11.49
CA PRO A 84 -3.15 2.59 -11.85
C PRO A 84 -3.58 2.99 -13.27
N VAL A 85 -3.90 2.03 -14.16
CA VAL A 85 -4.15 2.31 -15.59
C VAL A 85 -5.56 2.87 -15.85
N GLU A 86 -6.51 2.73 -14.92
CA GLU A 86 -7.92 3.03 -15.19
C GLU A 86 -8.47 4.33 -14.57
N SER A 87 -7.63 5.28 -14.14
CA SER A 87 -8.10 6.53 -13.50
C SER A 87 -9.04 6.32 -12.29
N GLN A 88 -9.04 5.12 -11.70
CA GLN A 88 -9.99 4.73 -10.67
C GLN A 88 -9.57 5.20 -9.28
N LEU A 89 -8.29 5.54 -9.07
CA LEU A 89 -7.78 5.85 -7.75
C LEU A 89 -8.54 6.99 -7.04
N PRO A 90 -8.88 8.12 -7.69
CA PRO A 90 -9.69 9.16 -7.05
C PRO A 90 -11.07 8.64 -6.61
N VAL A 91 -11.72 7.82 -7.44
CA VAL A 91 -13.03 7.22 -7.13
C VAL A 91 -12.91 6.25 -5.96
N VAL A 92 -11.88 5.41 -5.93
CA VAL A 92 -11.63 4.48 -4.84
C VAL A 92 -11.37 5.25 -3.54
N LEU A 93 -10.53 6.29 -3.57
CA LEU A 93 -10.24 7.09 -2.39
C LEU A 93 -11.49 7.82 -1.87
N GLN A 94 -12.33 8.36 -2.74
CA GLN A 94 -13.61 8.97 -2.33
C GLN A 94 -14.54 7.99 -1.59
N ASN A 95 -14.51 6.71 -1.95
CA ASN A 95 -15.33 5.68 -1.31
C ASN A 95 -14.71 5.11 -0.02
N VAL A 96 -13.40 5.27 0.16
CA VAL A 96 -12.63 4.63 1.24
C VAL A 96 -12.32 5.59 2.37
N LEU A 97 -12.03 6.85 2.03
CA LEU A 97 -11.62 7.87 2.99
C LEU A 97 -12.83 8.38 3.78
N LEU A 98 -12.62 8.48 5.09
CA LEU A 98 -13.54 9.11 6.01
C LEU A 98 -13.01 10.47 6.45
N ALA A 99 -13.90 11.28 7.01
CA ALA A 99 -13.48 12.51 7.68
C ALA A 99 -12.47 12.18 8.78
N ASN A 100 -11.41 12.99 8.86
CA ASN A 100 -10.32 12.85 9.83
C ASN A 100 -9.33 11.69 9.56
N ASP A 101 -9.43 10.95 8.45
CA ASP A 101 -8.41 9.94 8.08
C ASP A 101 -7.05 10.59 7.82
N LEU A 102 -5.97 9.91 8.19
CA LEU A 102 -4.61 10.24 7.78
C LEU A 102 -4.25 9.35 6.58
N LEU A 103 -4.20 9.96 5.39
CA LEU A 103 -3.74 9.29 4.18
C LEU A 103 -2.20 9.35 4.08
N LEU A 104 -1.57 8.18 3.99
CA LEU A 104 -0.15 8.06 3.64
C LEU A 104 -0.01 7.47 2.23
N THR A 105 0.65 8.20 1.35
CA THR A 105 1.14 7.68 0.08
C THR A 105 2.58 7.19 0.27
N GLN A 106 2.85 5.93 -0.04
CA GLN A 106 4.13 5.31 0.31
C GLN A 106 4.64 4.40 -0.82
N GLY A 107 5.86 4.63 -1.26
CA GLY A 107 6.54 3.83 -2.27
C GLY A 107 7.64 4.65 -2.96
N ALA A 108 8.29 4.06 -3.95
CA ALA A 108 9.42 4.67 -4.66
C ALA A 108 9.25 4.70 -6.19
N GLY A 109 8.07 4.30 -6.69
CA GLY A 109 7.71 4.42 -8.11
C GLY A 109 7.02 5.74 -8.41
N ASN A 110 5.95 5.70 -9.20
CA ASN A 110 5.16 6.89 -9.56
C ASN A 110 4.13 7.30 -8.49
N VAL A 111 4.05 6.61 -7.35
CA VAL A 111 3.15 7.00 -6.24
C VAL A 111 3.35 8.45 -5.76
N GLY A 112 4.55 9.00 -5.89
CA GLY A 112 4.80 10.42 -5.58
C GLY A 112 4.11 11.36 -6.57
N ALA A 113 4.14 11.05 -7.87
CA ALA A 113 3.42 11.83 -8.88
C ALA A 113 1.90 11.72 -8.67
N ILE A 114 1.42 10.51 -8.40
CA ILE A 114 0.02 10.25 -8.04
C ILE A 114 -0.41 11.14 -6.87
N SER A 115 0.43 11.28 -5.84
CA SER A 115 0.08 12.09 -4.65
C SER A 115 -0.12 13.58 -4.93
N LEU A 116 0.44 14.11 -6.02
CA LEU A 116 0.25 15.52 -6.42
C LEU A 116 -1.10 15.75 -7.09
N GLU A 117 -1.76 14.69 -7.54
CA GLU A 117 -3.04 14.71 -8.25
C GLU A 117 -4.23 14.40 -7.33
N LEU A 118 -3.98 14.08 -6.06
CA LEU A 118 -4.97 13.79 -5.02
C LEU A 118 -5.33 15.04 -4.20
#